data_AF-A0A1K2I3R4-F1
#
_entry.id   AF-A0A1K2I3R4-F1
#
_cell.length_a   1.000
_cell.length_b   1.000
_cell.length_c   1.000
_cell.angle_alpha   90.00
_cell.angle_beta   90.00
_cell.angle_gamma   90.00
#
_symmetry.space_group_name_H-M   'P 1'
#
loop_
_entity.id
_entity.type
_entity.pdbx_description
1 polymer ?
#
loop_
_entity_poly.entity_id
_entity_poly.type
_entity_poly.pdbx_seq_one_letter_code
_entity_poly.pdbx_strand_id
1 'polypeptide(L)'
;MTALRLVPFLLLAALPTAALAETVEANCTGMFDLDIYQIDLDLPRQEIEGLGEADVTVTDESIVAKGGFGEYRFDRKVGTLYVDGSDSGIYCTYSTPKG
;
A
#
# COMPACT_ATOMS: atom_id res chain seq x y z
N MET A 1 -27.71 11.84 55.03
CA MET A 1 -28.17 11.69 53.64
C MET A 1 -27.63 12.89 52.87
N THR A 2 -26.91 12.87 51.76
CA THR A 2 -26.06 11.90 51.03
C THR A 2 -25.21 12.83 50.16
N ALA A 3 -23.88 12.74 50.22
CA ALA A 3 -22.97 13.66 49.52
C ALA A 3 -22.98 13.38 48.00
N LEU A 4 -23.29 14.40 47.20
CA LEU A 4 -23.28 14.35 45.74
C LEU A 4 -21.84 14.54 45.25
N ARG A 5 -21.16 13.45 44.87
CA ARG A 5 -19.83 13.49 44.27
C ARG A 5 -19.94 13.76 42.77
N LEU A 6 -19.45 14.93 42.35
CA LEU A 6 -19.14 15.27 40.97
C LEU A 6 -18.00 14.38 40.48
N VAL A 7 -18.26 13.52 39.50
CA VAL A 7 -17.24 12.78 38.75
C VAL A 7 -16.86 13.65 37.55
N PRO A 8 -15.61 14.13 37.43
CA PRO A 8 -15.17 14.76 36.20
C PRO A 8 -15.01 13.66 35.15
N PHE A 9 -15.93 13.65 34.18
CA PHE A 9 -15.82 12.86 32.97
C PHE A 9 -14.63 13.43 32.18
N LEU A 10 -13.45 12.83 32.33
CA LEU A 10 -12.30 13.08 31.47
C LEU A 10 -12.70 12.66 30.05
N LEU A 11 -13.13 13.63 29.24
CA LEU A 11 -13.10 13.51 27.79
C LEU A 11 -11.62 13.48 27.38
N LEU A 12 -11.05 12.28 27.34
CA LEU A 12 -9.87 12.01 26.52
C LEU A 12 -10.34 12.14 25.06
N ALA A 13 -10.17 13.33 24.49
CA ALA A 13 -10.25 13.51 23.05
C ALA A 13 -9.14 12.66 22.43
N ALA A 14 -9.50 11.49 21.91
CA ALA A 14 -8.64 10.69 21.08
C ALA A 14 -8.28 11.53 19.86
N LEU A 15 -7.06 12.07 19.85
CA LEU A 15 -6.47 12.66 18.66
C LEU A 15 -6.50 11.57 17.57
N PRO A 16 -7.00 11.85 16.36
CA PRO A 16 -6.75 10.98 15.24
C PRO A 16 -5.23 11.00 15.02
N THR A 17 -4.57 9.94 15.45
CA THR A 17 -3.19 9.67 15.05
C THR A 17 -3.24 9.62 13.53
N ALA A 18 -2.65 10.62 12.86
CA ALA A 18 -2.37 10.49 11.44
C ALA A 18 -1.48 9.27 11.32
N ALA A 19 -2.06 8.14 10.88
CA ALA A 19 -1.28 7.01 10.44
C ALA A 19 -0.39 7.56 9.32
N LEU A 20 0.93 7.42 9.49
CA LEU A 20 1.88 7.74 8.44
C LEU A 20 1.49 6.84 7.27
N ALA A 21 1.09 7.44 6.15
CA ALA A 21 0.72 6.71 4.95
C ALA A 21 1.84 5.71 4.61
N GLU A 22 1.54 4.42 4.68
CA GLU A 22 2.54 3.38 4.48
C GLU A 22 2.80 3.24 2.98
N THR A 23 3.87 3.88 2.48
CA THR A 23 4.30 3.71 1.08
C THR A 23 5.24 2.51 0.97
N VAL A 24 5.06 1.71 -0.07
CA VAL A 24 6.00 0.67 -0.49
C VAL A 24 6.60 1.04 -1.83
N GLU A 25 7.91 0.88 -1.95
CA GLU A 25 8.65 0.92 -3.20
C GLU A 25 8.87 -0.51 -3.70
N ALA A 26 8.35 -0.83 -4.88
CA ALA A 26 8.59 -2.08 -5.58
C ALA A 26 9.63 -1.86 -6.68
N ASN A 27 10.83 -2.40 -6.47
CA ASN A 27 11.94 -2.35 -7.41
C ASN A 27 11.91 -3.62 -8.27
N CYS A 28 11.35 -3.50 -9.48
CA CYS A 28 11.06 -4.59 -10.40
C CYS A 28 12.08 -4.65 -11.53
N THR A 29 12.87 -5.72 -11.58
CA THR A 29 13.95 -5.89 -12.55
C THR A 29 13.59 -6.98 -13.55
N GLY A 30 13.50 -6.60 -14.82
CA GLY A 30 13.47 -7.52 -15.95
C GLY A 30 14.88 -7.87 -16.44
N MET A 31 14.97 -8.60 -17.56
CA MET A 31 16.27 -8.98 -18.14
C MET A 31 17.11 -7.77 -18.62
N PHE A 32 16.47 -6.63 -18.90
CA PHE A 32 17.14 -5.44 -19.46
C PHE A 32 16.77 -4.12 -18.79
N ASP A 33 15.69 -4.04 -18.02
CA ASP A 33 15.18 -2.79 -17.47
C ASP A 33 14.84 -2.92 -15.97
N LEU A 34 14.91 -1.79 -15.28
CA LEU A 34 14.50 -1.62 -13.88
C LEU A 34 13.33 -0.63 -13.85
N ASP A 35 12.17 -1.11 -13.42
CA ASP A 35 11.00 -0.31 -13.14
C ASP A 35 10.83 -0.16 -11.63
N ILE A 36 10.61 1.07 -11.16
CA ILE A 36 10.41 1.37 -9.73
C ILE A 36 9.01 1.92 -9.57
N TYR A 37 8.18 1.22 -8.77
CA TYR A 37 6.82 1.65 -8.47
C TYR A 37 6.72 2.08 -7.02
N GLN A 38 6.16 3.26 -6.78
CA GLN A 38 5.81 3.72 -5.43
C GLN A 38 4.30 3.58 -5.25
N ILE A 39 3.89 2.86 -4.20
CA ILE A 39 2.48 2.52 -3.95
C ILE A 39 2.15 2.86 -2.51
N ASP A 40 1.20 3.77 -2.33
CA ASP A 40 0.60 4.09 -1.03
C ASP A 40 -0.39 2.97 -0.65
N LEU A 41 -0.09 2.21 0.40
CA LEU A 41 -0.90 1.07 0.81
C LEU A 41 -2.23 1.48 1.47
N ASP A 42 -2.34 2.73 1.92
CA ASP A 42 -3.53 3.26 2.58
C ASP A 42 -4.49 3.95 1.60
N LEU A 43 -4.05 4.21 0.37
CA LEU A 43 -4.83 4.89 -0.66
C LEU A 43 -5.40 3.90 -1.70
N PRO A 44 -6.71 3.57 -1.64
CA PRO A 44 -7.31 2.55 -2.51
C PRO A 44 -7.42 2.97 -3.99
N ARG A 45 -7.29 4.26 -4.31
CA ARG A 45 -7.25 4.76 -5.69
C ARG A 45 -6.20 5.86 -5.80
N GLN A 46 -5.19 5.66 -6.65
CA GLN A 46 -4.03 6.54 -6.73
C GLN A 46 -3.41 6.54 -8.13
N GLU A 47 -2.61 7.55 -8.43
CA GLU A 47 -1.73 7.56 -9.61
C GLU A 47 -0.44 6.81 -9.25
N ILE A 48 -0.11 5.74 -9.97
CA ILE A 48 1.16 5.03 -9.81
C ILE A 48 2.07 5.40 -10.98
N GLU A 49 3.21 6.04 -10.70
CA GLU A 49 4.16 6.41 -11.73
C GLU A 49 4.62 5.18 -12.54
N GLY A 50 4.62 5.29 -13.87
CA GLY A 50 4.95 4.19 -14.77
C GLY A 50 3.78 3.27 -15.14
N LEU A 51 2.63 3.32 -14.44
CA LEU A 51 1.41 2.57 -14.79
C LEU A 51 0.24 3.49 -15.16
N GLY A 52 0.01 4.53 -14.37
CA GLY A 52 -1.15 5.43 -14.44
C GLY A 52 -2.12 5.25 -13.28
N GLU A 53 -3.32 5.81 -13.41
CA GLU A 53 -4.37 5.76 -12.39
C GLU A 53 -4.84 4.32 -12.14
N ALA A 54 -4.79 3.89 -10.88
CA ALA A 54 -5.08 2.52 -10.46
C ALA A 54 -5.95 2.44 -9.21
N ASP A 55 -6.85 1.46 -9.19
CA ASP A 55 -7.49 0.96 -7.98
C ASP A 55 -6.58 -0.11 -7.37
N VAL A 56 -6.18 0.09 -6.11
CA VAL A 56 -5.19 -0.72 -5.39
C VAL A 56 -5.88 -1.56 -4.32
N THR A 57 -5.61 -2.87 -4.35
CA THR A 57 -6.01 -3.82 -3.31
C THR A 57 -4.76 -4.41 -2.67
N VAL A 58 -4.65 -4.28 -1.34
CA VAL A 58 -3.49 -4.75 -0.58
C VAL A 58 -3.90 -5.96 0.27
N THR A 59 -3.04 -6.98 0.26
CA THR A 59 -3.12 -8.15 1.14
C THR A 59 -1.74 -8.40 1.76
N ASP A 60 -1.67 -9.32 2.72
CA ASP A 60 -0.39 -9.73 3.31
C ASP A 60 0.56 -10.35 2.27
N GLU A 61 0.02 -10.92 1.19
CA GLU A 61 0.79 -11.67 0.20
C GLU A 61 1.07 -10.88 -1.07
N SER A 62 0.23 -9.90 -1.41
CA SER A 62 0.33 -9.20 -2.68
C SER A 62 -0.29 -7.80 -2.65
N ILE A 63 0.17 -6.97 -3.58
CA ILE A 63 -0.45 -5.70 -3.96
C ILE A 63 -0.99 -5.87 -5.38
N VAL A 64 -2.27 -5.55 -5.59
CA VAL A 64 -2.90 -5.62 -6.91
C VAL A 64 -3.30 -4.21 -7.33
N ALA A 65 -2.79 -3.74 -8.46
CA ALA A 65 -3.14 -2.48 -9.09
C ALA A 65 -3.92 -2.75 -10.38
N LYS A 66 -5.13 -2.18 -10.50
CA LYS A 66 -5.97 -2.32 -11.70
C LYS A 66 -6.33 -0.96 -12.27
N GLY A 67 -6.21 -0.82 -13.59
CA GLY A 67 -6.57 0.43 -14.27
C GLY A 67 -6.87 0.20 -15.74
N GLY A 68 -6.84 1.28 -16.53
CA GLY A 68 -6.98 1.21 -17.99
C GLY A 68 -5.87 0.39 -18.68
N PHE A 69 -4.77 0.14 -17.97
CA PHE A 69 -3.63 -0.67 -18.40
C PHE A 69 -3.79 -2.18 -18.14
N GLY A 70 -4.86 -2.62 -17.48
CA GLY A 70 -5.04 -4.02 -17.06
C GLY A 70 -4.79 -4.23 -15.56
N GLU A 71 -4.39 -5.45 -15.20
CA GLU A 71 -4.08 -5.84 -13.82
C GLU A 71 -2.58 -6.12 -13.64
N TYR A 72 -1.98 -5.47 -12.64
CA TYR A 72 -0.64 -5.75 -12.16
C TYR A 72 -0.75 -6.31 -10.74
N ARG A 73 -0.25 -7.52 -10.52
CA ARG A 73 -0.16 -8.15 -9.19
C ARG A 73 1.30 -8.32 -8.79
N PHE A 74 1.71 -7.54 -7.80
CA PHE A 74 3.00 -7.60 -7.15
C PHE A 74 2.93 -8.64 -6.02
N ASP A 75 3.47 -9.84 -6.24
CA ASP A 75 3.55 -10.86 -5.18
C ASP A 75 4.71 -10.54 -4.23
N ARG A 76 4.39 -10.28 -2.97
CA ARG A 76 5.36 -9.88 -1.93
C ARG A 76 6.10 -11.05 -1.31
N LYS A 77 5.59 -12.27 -1.45
CA LYS A 77 6.20 -13.49 -0.90
C LYS A 77 7.24 -14.08 -1.82
N VAL A 78 6.90 -14.26 -3.10
CA VAL A 78 7.85 -14.78 -4.10
C VAL A 78 8.60 -13.69 -4.84
N GLY A 79 8.11 -12.44 -4.80
CA GLY A 79 8.76 -11.33 -5.50
C GLY A 79 8.52 -11.36 -7.01
N THR A 80 7.48 -12.04 -7.49
CA THR A 80 7.16 -12.09 -8.93
C THR A 80 6.08 -11.07 -9.26
N LEU A 81 6.26 -10.35 -10.37
CA LEU A 81 5.20 -9.53 -10.96
C LEU A 81 4.36 -10.37 -11.91
N TYR A 82 3.05 -10.33 -11.73
CA TYR A 82 2.09 -10.89 -12.68
C TYR A 82 1.35 -9.78 -13.40
N VAL A 83 1.16 -9.93 -14.71
CA VAL A 83 0.37 -9.01 -15.54
C VAL A 83 -0.80 -9.80 -16.14
N ASP A 84 -2.02 -9.33 -15.90
CA ASP A 84 -3.27 -9.96 -16.31
C ASP A 84 -3.33 -11.47 -15.95
N GLY A 85 -2.85 -11.80 -14.75
CA GLY A 85 -2.81 -13.16 -14.21
C GLY A 85 -1.69 -14.06 -14.74
N SER A 86 -0.83 -13.57 -15.64
CA SER A 86 0.31 -14.31 -16.19
C SER A 86 1.61 -13.86 -15.54
N ASP A 87 2.54 -14.80 -15.29
CA ASP A 87 3.89 -14.46 -14.83
C ASP A 87 4.60 -13.64 -15.91
N SER A 88 5.05 -12.44 -15.55
CA SER A 88 5.70 -11.52 -16.48
C SER A 88 7.18 -11.85 -16.72
N GLY A 89 7.78 -12.73 -15.90
CA GLY A 89 9.22 -12.96 -15.84
C GLY A 89 10.00 -11.82 -15.16
N ILE A 90 9.31 -10.85 -14.55
CA ILE A 90 9.90 -9.73 -13.82
C ILE A 90 9.88 -10.02 -12.33
N TYR A 91 11.00 -9.75 -11.66
CA TYR A 91 11.15 -9.95 -10.22
C TYR A 91 11.27 -8.62 -9.48
N CYS A 92 10.48 -8.46 -8.44
CA CYS A 92 10.40 -7.27 -7.60
C CYS A 92 10.94 -7.51 -6.20
N THR A 93 11.67 -6.52 -5.69
CA THR A 93 12.02 -6.40 -4.28
C THR A 93 11.30 -5.22 -3.65
N TYR A 94 11.02 -5.30 -2.35
CA TYR A 94 10.15 -4.33 -1.68
C TYR A 94 10.89 -3.64 -0.53
N SER A 95 10.80 -2.33 -0.50
CA SER A 95 11.32 -1.48 0.57
C SER A 95 10.24 -0.51 1.01
N THR A 96 10.14 -0.26 2.31
CA THR A 96 9.42 0.90 2.81
C THR A 96 10.40 2.07 2.81
N PRO A 97 10.11 3.21 2.15
CA PRO A 97 10.93 4.40 2.25
C PRO A 97 11.13 4.74 3.73
N LYS A 98 12.38 4.92 4.17
CA LYS A 98 12.63 5.41 5.53
C LYS A 98 12.18 6.86 5.58
N GLY A 99 11.11 7.13 6.32
CA GLY A 99 10.72 8.48 6.72
C GLY A 99 11.77 9.16 7.59
#